data_AF-A0A0K9P5N3-F1
#
_entry.id   AF-A0A0K9P5N3-F1
#
_cell.length_a   1.000
_cell.length_b   1.000
_cell.length_c   1.000
_cell.angle_alpha   90.00
_cell.angle_beta   90.00
_cell.angle_gamma   90.00
#
_symmetry.space_group_name_H-M   'P 1'
#
loop_
_entity.id
_entity.type
_entity.pdbx_description
1 polymer ?
#
loop_
_entity_poly.entity_id
_entity_poly.type
_entity_poly.pdbx_seq_one_letter_code
_entity_poly.pdbx_strand_id
1 'polypeptide(L)'
;MRLVEQQKGDEENVKDRGSDQVILVGEKAFIRIASAIPDVADRSISHHIFKALVGDEHGLSLSLWSTYISELLKVYQGRKSYENQVSLQLSSEEILCVKSSSKQPVMKLEKNIARPGKLILTSKALYFEPIGLKSSKHPMKFDLTQDDTRIEKNKIGPFGSRLFDSAITISSGAKSETWVLEFIDFGSEDRRDVWHAFISEIISLYKFIHEYGPLDDDPSIYDVYDAHKGTRRAIRSATKSIARLQSLHCIGKLFEDPSKLMLFSYLQSAPYGDVVLQTLAVNIWGGPLITQFKQENKSGKLRPLEHNSSDMPNVRDIDGSVYLRKWMRSKSWTSNSSTLFWKDTSAKKGIILGKNLVVGGFDTIEKASLTCREKTQTVEKTQETIDAAMIEGIPSNIDLLKELTLPFMILTTNFEKLRRWEEPRYTVFFLLFAYTVIFRNLLSYIFPMFLMILATAILLMKGLKEQGRLGRYFGKVTIRDQPASNTIQKIIAVKEALANLESTLQTVNVSLLKIRTIALSGQPEMSRDFALVLLSASIVFCMVPFRYICAFFIFDQFTRKLDFRKEMVKKFNIFLKEKWASVQASPVVVLPYVANDSDGKLVALTEETNKDEINLVEKIQNVKSSLKP
;
A
#
# COMPACT_ATOMS: atom_id res chain seq x y z
N MET A 1 1.87 -48.31 2.71
CA MET A 1 2.94 -49.24 2.29
C MET A 1 3.83 -48.68 1.17
N ARG A 2 3.32 -47.93 0.18
CA ARG A 2 4.16 -47.27 -0.87
C ARG A 2 5.01 -46.07 -0.43
N LEU A 3 4.88 -45.58 0.80
CA LEU A 3 5.69 -44.47 1.32
C LEU A 3 6.97 -44.93 2.04
N VAL A 4 7.13 -46.24 2.27
CA VAL A 4 8.31 -46.79 2.96
C VAL A 4 9.37 -47.28 1.96
N GLU A 5 8.98 -47.67 0.75
CA GLU A 5 9.92 -48.08 -0.31
C GLU A 5 10.66 -46.90 -0.96
N GLN A 6 10.09 -45.68 -0.92
CA GLN A 6 10.76 -44.50 -1.46
C GLN A 6 11.86 -43.96 -0.54
N GLN A 7 11.79 -44.21 0.78
CA GLN A 7 12.89 -43.90 1.70
C GLN A 7 14.05 -44.90 1.63
N LYS A 8 13.79 -46.15 1.20
CA LYS A 8 14.82 -47.19 1.13
C LYS A 8 15.66 -47.13 -0.15
N GLY A 9 15.11 -46.57 -1.23
CA GLY A 9 15.85 -46.34 -2.48
C GLY A 9 16.85 -45.18 -2.42
N ASP A 10 16.68 -44.24 -1.49
CA ASP A 10 17.59 -43.09 -1.32
C ASP A 10 18.73 -43.37 -0.32
N GLU A 11 18.60 -44.38 0.55
CA GLU A 11 19.65 -44.75 1.52
C GLU A 11 20.79 -45.59 0.91
N GLU A 12 20.55 -46.33 -0.18
CA GLU A 12 21.60 -47.17 -0.80
C GLU A 12 22.51 -46.42 -1.78
N ASN A 13 22.19 -45.19 -2.17
CA ASN A 13 23.01 -44.40 -3.10
C ASN A 13 23.98 -43.42 -2.43
N VAL A 14 24.11 -43.44 -1.09
CA VAL A 14 24.99 -42.53 -0.33
C VAL A 14 26.36 -43.15 -0.03
N LYS A 15 26.60 -44.42 -0.40
CA LYS A 15 27.90 -45.09 -0.24
C LYS A 15 28.69 -45.16 -1.56
N ASP A 16 29.04 -44.01 -2.12
CA ASP A 16 30.36 -43.80 -2.76
C ASP A 16 30.38 -42.43 -3.42
N ARG A 17 30.97 -41.45 -2.72
CA ARG A 17 31.66 -40.29 -3.30
C ARG A 17 32.40 -39.57 -2.19
N GLY A 18 33.67 -39.91 -2.02
CA GLY A 18 34.62 -39.12 -1.27
C GLY A 18 34.82 -37.76 -1.92
N SER A 19 34.20 -36.75 -1.35
CA SER A 19 34.57 -35.33 -1.43
C SER A 19 33.93 -34.67 -0.23
N ASP A 20 34.70 -33.95 0.60
CA ASP A 20 34.21 -33.20 1.76
C ASP A 20 32.99 -32.33 1.40
N GLN A 21 31.78 -32.86 1.59
CA GLN A 21 30.57 -32.08 1.49
C GLN A 21 30.54 -31.18 2.73
N VAL A 22 30.93 -29.93 2.54
CA VAL A 22 30.77 -28.87 3.53
C VAL A 22 29.30 -28.88 3.97
N ILE A 23 29.05 -29.25 5.23
CA ILE A 23 27.69 -29.27 5.78
C ILE A 23 27.21 -27.83 5.85
N LEU A 24 26.31 -27.45 4.94
CA LEU A 24 25.72 -26.12 4.89
C LEU A 24 24.47 -26.06 5.76
N VAL A 25 24.32 -24.97 6.52
CA VAL A 25 23.15 -24.76 7.37
C VAL A 25 22.02 -24.19 6.51
N GLY A 26 20.89 -24.90 6.46
CA GLY A 26 19.68 -24.43 5.79
C GLY A 26 18.94 -23.35 6.58
N GLU A 27 18.12 -22.57 5.87
CA GLU A 27 17.41 -21.40 6.40
C GLU A 27 16.60 -21.69 7.68
N LYS A 28 15.84 -22.80 7.70
CA LYS A 28 15.01 -23.18 8.88
C LYS A 28 15.86 -23.45 10.13
N ALA A 29 17.03 -24.09 9.95
CA ALA A 29 17.93 -24.38 11.05
C ALA A 29 18.60 -23.10 11.55
N PHE A 30 19.02 -22.22 10.63
CA PHE A 30 19.57 -20.91 10.97
C PHE A 30 18.58 -20.07 11.77
N ILE A 31 17.34 -19.92 11.28
CA ILE A 31 16.28 -19.17 11.97
C ILE A 31 16.09 -19.70 13.39
N ARG A 32 16.13 -21.01 13.59
CA ARG A 32 15.92 -21.61 14.92
C ARG A 32 17.10 -21.45 15.87
N ILE A 33 18.33 -21.62 15.38
CA ILE A 33 19.55 -21.59 16.20
C ILE A 33 20.02 -20.16 16.44
N ALA A 34 20.12 -19.34 15.39
CA ALA A 34 20.64 -17.98 15.49
C ALA A 34 19.73 -17.08 16.34
N SER A 35 18.40 -17.26 16.26
CA SER A 35 17.46 -16.48 17.07
C SER A 35 17.42 -16.87 18.55
N ALA A 36 17.98 -18.03 18.92
CA ALA A 36 18.16 -18.39 20.32
C ALA A 36 19.25 -17.55 20.99
N ILE A 37 20.14 -16.91 20.21
CA ILE A 37 21.20 -16.05 20.68
C ILE A 37 20.76 -14.58 20.52
N PRO A 38 20.37 -13.88 21.61
CA PRO A 38 19.67 -12.59 21.52
C PRO A 38 20.42 -11.48 20.80
N ASP A 39 21.75 -11.53 20.75
CA ASP A 39 22.57 -10.49 20.12
C ASP A 39 22.76 -10.75 18.61
N VAL A 40 22.62 -12.00 18.17
CA VAL A 40 23.02 -12.44 16.83
C VAL A 40 21.91 -12.29 15.81
N ALA A 41 20.70 -12.76 16.10
CA ALA A 41 19.55 -12.59 15.20
C ALA A 41 18.24 -12.48 15.99
N ASP A 42 17.29 -11.70 15.47
CA ASP A 42 15.93 -11.71 15.99
C ASP A 42 15.08 -12.69 15.18
N ARG A 43 14.11 -13.32 15.83
CA ARG A 43 13.22 -14.30 15.18
C ARG A 43 12.53 -13.70 13.95
N SER A 44 12.09 -12.45 14.04
CA SER A 44 11.33 -11.76 12.99
C SER A 44 12.14 -11.43 11.74
N ILE A 45 13.45 -11.17 11.88
CA ILE A 45 14.32 -10.71 10.77
C ILE A 45 15.33 -11.78 10.35
N SER A 46 15.48 -12.85 11.12
CA SER A 46 16.45 -13.93 10.87
C SER A 46 16.43 -14.47 9.44
N HIS A 47 15.25 -14.49 8.80
CA HIS A 47 15.09 -14.81 7.37
C HIS A 47 15.88 -13.87 6.45
N HIS A 48 15.74 -12.55 6.65
CA HIS A 48 16.45 -11.54 5.86
C HIS A 48 17.95 -11.53 6.15
N ILE A 49 18.35 -11.78 7.40
CA ILE A 49 19.77 -11.93 7.76
C ILE A 49 20.38 -13.15 7.04
N PHE A 50 19.67 -14.28 7.02
CA PHE A 50 20.11 -15.47 6.30
C PHE A 50 20.25 -15.20 4.80
N LYS A 51 19.23 -14.59 4.19
CA LYS A 51 19.27 -14.21 2.77
C LYS A 51 20.41 -13.24 2.45
N ALA A 52 20.69 -12.27 3.32
CA ALA A 52 21.80 -11.34 3.14
C ALA A 52 23.17 -12.04 3.21
N LEU A 53 23.35 -12.98 4.13
CA LEU A 53 24.61 -13.72 4.28
C LEU A 53 24.86 -14.69 3.12
N VAL A 54 23.82 -15.41 2.72
CA VAL A 54 23.91 -16.52 1.75
C VAL A 54 23.76 -16.03 0.30
N GLY A 55 22.94 -15.01 0.06
CA GLY A 55 22.62 -14.54 -1.30
C GLY A 55 21.92 -15.65 -2.10
N ASP A 56 22.49 -15.99 -3.26
CA ASP A 56 21.98 -17.03 -4.16
C ASP A 56 22.46 -18.45 -3.82
N GLU A 57 23.32 -18.60 -2.81
CA GLU A 57 23.86 -19.91 -2.42
C GLU A 57 22.80 -20.78 -1.70
N HIS A 58 23.03 -22.10 -1.66
CA HIS A 58 22.05 -23.05 -1.11
C HIS A 58 22.11 -23.23 0.42
N GLY A 59 23.06 -22.60 1.11
CA GLY A 59 23.13 -22.63 2.57
C GLY A 59 24.33 -21.88 3.16
N LEU A 60 24.31 -21.68 4.47
CA LEU A 60 25.34 -20.91 5.18
C LEU A 60 26.56 -21.80 5.51
N SER A 61 27.75 -21.34 5.13
CA SER A 61 29.02 -21.97 5.49
C SER A 61 29.54 -21.49 6.86
N LEU A 62 30.36 -22.33 7.51
CA LEU A 62 30.94 -22.00 8.81
C LEU A 62 31.91 -20.80 8.73
N SER A 63 32.65 -20.66 7.63
CA SER A 63 33.56 -19.53 7.42
C SER A 63 32.81 -18.21 7.36
N LEU A 64 31.74 -18.12 6.56
CA LEU A 64 30.89 -16.93 6.48
C LEU A 64 30.26 -16.59 7.84
N TRP A 65 29.77 -17.61 8.57
CA TRP A 65 29.26 -17.41 9.92
C TRP A 65 30.32 -16.86 10.87
N SER A 66 31.54 -17.41 10.86
CA SER A 66 32.63 -16.95 11.72
C SER A 66 33.03 -15.51 11.42
N THR A 67 33.08 -15.12 10.14
CA THR A 67 33.33 -13.75 9.71
C THR A 67 32.23 -12.82 10.21
N TYR A 68 30.95 -13.20 10.05
CA TYR A 68 29.82 -12.43 10.55
C TYR A 68 29.88 -12.15 12.05
N ILE A 69 30.12 -13.19 12.85
CA ILE A 69 30.26 -13.03 14.30
C ILE A 69 31.48 -12.18 14.66
N SER A 70 32.60 -12.33 13.95
CA SER A 70 33.81 -11.54 14.22
C SER A 70 33.59 -10.05 13.95
N GLU A 71 32.89 -9.69 12.86
CA GLU A 71 32.57 -8.30 12.55
C GLU A 71 31.53 -7.72 13.51
N LEU A 72 30.53 -8.52 13.92
CA LEU A 72 29.57 -8.11 14.93
C LEU A 72 30.26 -7.79 16.26
N LEU A 73 31.23 -8.60 16.69
CA LEU A 73 32.04 -8.34 17.87
C LEU A 73 32.89 -7.07 17.74
N LYS A 74 33.52 -6.83 16.58
CA LYS A 74 34.28 -5.60 16.30
C LYS A 74 33.38 -4.37 16.40
N VAL A 75 32.15 -4.42 15.88
CA VAL A 75 31.18 -3.32 15.99
C VAL A 75 30.86 -3.02 17.46
N TYR A 76 30.60 -4.05 18.28
CA TYR A 76 30.34 -3.85 19.71
C TYR A 76 31.55 -3.29 20.47
N GLN A 77 32.75 -3.77 20.17
CA GLN A 77 34.00 -3.25 20.76
C GLN A 77 34.24 -1.80 20.34
N GLY A 78 34.01 -1.46 19.07
CA GLY A 78 34.11 -0.10 18.54
C GLY A 78 33.19 0.87 19.29
N ARG A 79 31.92 0.50 19.51
CA ARG A 79 30.97 1.34 20.26
C ARG A 79 31.45 1.64 21.69
N LYS A 80 31.89 0.62 22.43
CA LYS A 80 32.42 0.79 23.80
C LYS A 80 33.62 1.74 23.85
N SER A 81 34.52 1.64 22.87
CA SER A 81 35.68 2.52 22.77
C SER A 81 35.28 3.98 22.52
N TYR A 82 34.27 4.23 21.68
CA TYR A 82 33.76 5.58 21.42
C TYR A 82 32.98 6.17 22.60
N GLU A 83 32.18 5.37 23.30
CA GLU A 83 31.50 5.80 24.53
C GLU A 83 32.50 6.34 25.55
N ASN A 84 33.64 5.66 25.74
CA ASN A 84 34.70 6.09 26.65
C ASN A 84 35.42 7.39 26.22
N GLN A 85 35.41 7.73 24.92
CA GLN A 85 36.07 8.94 24.40
C GLN A 85 35.15 10.18 24.43
N VAL A 86 33.84 9.98 24.30
CA VAL A 86 32.86 11.04 24.04
C VAL A 86 31.97 11.33 25.27
N SER A 87 32.05 10.51 26.32
CA SER A 87 31.23 10.56 27.55
C SER A 87 31.30 11.85 28.38
N LEU A 88 32.06 12.88 27.97
CA LEU A 88 32.15 14.15 28.69
C LEU A 88 31.09 15.18 28.24
N GLN A 89 30.35 14.99 27.14
CA GLN A 89 29.44 16.01 26.58
C GLN A 89 28.02 15.55 26.17
N LEU A 90 27.75 14.25 26.07
CA LEU A 90 26.42 13.73 25.69
C LEU A 90 25.65 13.18 26.89
N SER A 91 24.41 13.66 27.06
CA SER A 91 23.51 13.34 28.17
C SER A 91 23.00 11.89 28.12
N SER A 92 23.50 10.96 28.93
CA SER A 92 22.91 9.62 29.19
C SER A 92 22.54 8.72 27.98
N GLU A 93 22.85 9.14 26.75
CA GLU A 93 22.38 8.56 25.49
C GLU A 93 23.43 7.56 24.96
N GLU A 94 23.01 6.33 24.67
CA GLU A 94 23.89 5.29 24.09
C GLU A 94 24.23 5.66 22.63
N ILE A 95 25.51 5.54 22.26
CA ILE A 95 26.01 5.85 20.91
C ILE A 95 25.88 4.62 20.02
N LEU A 96 25.18 4.76 18.88
CA LEU A 96 24.84 3.64 18.01
C LEU A 96 25.73 3.56 16.77
N CYS A 97 26.00 4.71 16.16
CA CYS A 97 26.84 4.79 14.97
C CYS A 97 27.57 6.13 14.93
N VAL A 98 28.86 6.09 14.65
CA VAL A 98 29.68 7.27 14.41
C VAL A 98 30.29 7.12 13.02
N LYS A 99 30.03 8.05 12.11
CA LYS A 99 30.82 8.15 10.88
C LYS A 99 31.76 9.35 10.99
N SER A 100 33.01 9.04 11.29
CA SER A 100 34.13 9.97 11.18
C SER A 100 35.06 9.43 10.11
N SER A 101 34.95 9.95 8.89
CA SER A 101 35.98 9.73 7.88
C SER A 101 36.43 11.08 7.39
N SER A 102 37.69 11.43 7.68
CA SER A 102 38.36 12.60 7.10
C SER A 102 38.41 12.53 5.57
N LYS A 103 38.27 11.33 4.98
CA LYS A 103 38.31 11.09 3.54
C LYS A 103 36.96 11.31 2.83
N GLN A 104 35.84 11.16 3.52
CA GLN A 104 34.48 11.28 2.94
C GLN A 104 33.50 11.83 4.01
N PRO A 105 33.43 13.17 4.18
CA PRO A 105 32.52 13.81 5.14
C PRO A 105 31.07 13.81 4.65
N VAL A 106 30.11 13.82 5.58
CA VAL A 106 28.69 14.04 5.27
C VAL A 106 28.45 15.54 5.14
N MET A 107 27.76 15.97 4.08
CA MET A 107 27.44 17.37 3.85
C MET A 107 26.07 17.69 4.42
N LYS A 108 25.99 18.65 5.34
CA LYS A 108 24.71 19.24 5.77
C LYS A 108 24.40 20.44 4.88
N LEU A 109 23.28 20.39 4.16
CA LEU A 109 22.79 21.50 3.34
C LEU A 109 21.89 22.40 4.17
N GLU A 110 22.29 23.66 4.33
CA GLU A 110 21.51 24.69 5.03
C GLU A 110 21.50 25.96 4.19
N LYS A 111 20.31 26.43 3.77
CA LYS A 111 20.15 27.67 2.96
C LYS A 111 21.11 27.73 1.77
N ASN A 112 21.18 26.64 0.99
CA ASN A 112 22.07 26.48 -0.18
C ASN A 112 23.59 26.40 0.13
N ILE A 113 23.99 26.32 1.40
CA ILE A 113 25.39 26.14 1.79
C ILE A 113 25.58 24.71 2.30
N ALA A 114 26.45 23.95 1.63
CA ALA A 114 26.87 22.62 2.08
C ALA A 114 28.02 22.72 3.08
N ARG A 115 27.82 22.23 4.31
CA ARG A 115 28.85 22.18 5.35
C ARG A 115 29.31 20.74 5.57
N PRO A 116 30.62 20.43 5.42
CA PRO A 116 31.14 19.11 5.74
C PRO A 116 31.17 18.90 7.26
N GLY A 117 30.78 17.70 7.70
CA GLY A 117 30.82 17.35 9.11
C GLY A 117 30.77 15.85 9.38
N LYS A 118 30.92 15.53 10.66
CA LYS A 118 30.80 14.21 11.25
C LYS A 118 29.37 14.02 11.75
N LEU A 119 28.79 12.87 11.42
CA LEU A 119 27.45 12.48 11.83
C LEU A 119 27.52 11.42 12.94
N ILE A 120 26.81 11.67 14.04
CA ILE A 120 26.73 10.78 15.19
C ILE A 120 25.27 10.45 15.46
N LEU A 121 24.92 9.17 15.39
CA LEU A 121 23.60 8.67 15.74
C LEU A 121 23.63 8.11 17.16
N THR A 122 22.70 8.58 17.98
CA THR A 122 22.46 8.08 19.33
C THR A 122 21.11 7.39 19.41
N SER A 123 20.83 6.78 20.57
CA SER A 123 19.54 6.19 20.89
C SER A 123 18.36 7.15 20.84
N LYS A 124 18.54 8.48 20.94
CA LYS A 124 17.45 9.48 20.97
C LYS A 124 17.52 10.52 19.85
N ALA A 125 18.72 10.87 19.41
CA ALA A 125 18.96 12.03 18.58
C ALA A 125 20.09 11.84 17.57
N LEU A 126 20.09 12.69 16.55
CA LEU A 126 21.13 12.83 15.55
C LEU A 126 21.97 14.07 15.85
N TYR A 127 23.28 13.89 15.92
CA TYR A 127 24.24 14.95 16.17
C TYR A 127 25.11 15.21 14.95
N PHE A 128 25.30 16.48 14.62
CA PHE A 128 26.15 16.92 13.52
C PHE A 128 27.25 17.85 14.01
N GLU A 129 28.50 17.46 13.78
CA GLU A 129 29.71 18.19 14.16
C GLU A 129 30.43 18.70 12.91
N PRO A 130 30.44 20.01 12.63
CA PRO A 130 31.06 20.56 11.43
C PRO A 130 32.60 20.52 11.50
N ILE A 131 33.25 20.25 10.36
CA ILE A 131 34.72 20.20 10.23
C ILE A 131 35.23 21.59 9.77
N GLY A 132 36.03 22.30 10.58
CA GLY A 132 36.60 23.61 10.21
C GLY A 132 37.47 24.30 11.29
N LEU A 133 38.30 25.27 10.88
CA LEU A 133 39.43 25.87 11.64
C LEU A 133 39.08 26.68 12.92
N LYS A 134 37.81 26.83 13.30
CA LYS A 134 37.40 27.48 14.56
C LYS A 134 36.44 26.57 15.30
N SER A 135 37.01 25.69 16.12
CA SER A 135 36.35 24.69 16.97
C SER A 135 35.58 25.31 18.14
N SER A 136 34.62 26.22 17.88
CA SER A 136 33.82 26.90 18.91
C SER A 136 32.30 26.87 18.68
N LYS A 137 31.78 25.96 17.85
CA LYS A 137 30.32 25.75 17.72
C LYS A 137 29.94 24.41 18.32
N HIS A 138 29.00 24.42 19.26
CA HIS A 138 28.41 23.22 19.84
C HIS A 138 27.84 22.30 18.73
N PRO A 139 27.90 20.97 18.91
CA PRO A 139 27.30 20.04 17.96
C PRO A 139 25.81 20.32 17.82
N MET A 140 25.33 20.40 16.58
CA MET A 140 23.90 20.57 16.32
C MET A 140 23.20 19.27 16.69
N LYS A 141 22.08 19.35 17.43
CA LYS A 141 21.25 18.20 17.84
C LYS A 141 19.92 18.25 17.09
N PHE A 142 19.51 17.11 16.55
CA PHE A 142 18.17 16.88 16.01
C PHE A 142 17.52 15.75 16.82
N ASP A 143 16.38 16.01 17.41
CA ASP A 143 15.64 15.03 18.21
C ASP A 143 14.86 14.08 17.30
N LEU A 144 15.02 12.77 17.49
CA LEU A 144 14.34 11.73 16.70
C LEU A 144 13.16 11.10 17.47
N THR A 145 12.91 11.54 18.71
CA THR A 145 11.89 10.94 19.59
C THR A 145 10.46 11.43 19.33
N GLN A 146 10.29 12.45 18.48
CA GLN A 146 9.01 13.08 18.19
C GLN A 146 8.16 12.25 17.20
N ASP A 147 6.84 12.20 17.43
CA ASP A 147 5.91 11.41 16.61
C ASP A 147 5.82 11.92 15.15
N ASP A 148 5.97 13.23 14.96
CA ASP A 148 5.90 13.89 13.66
C ASP A 148 7.20 13.82 12.85
N THR A 149 8.23 13.13 13.35
CA THR A 149 9.49 12.99 12.61
C THR A 149 9.30 12.08 11.39
N ARG A 150 9.68 12.60 10.23
CA ARG A 150 9.67 11.90 8.94
C ARG A 150 11.04 11.92 8.31
N ILE A 151 11.34 10.85 7.60
CA ILE A 151 12.57 10.68 6.85
C ILE A 151 12.21 10.32 5.41
N GLU A 152 12.82 11.03 4.47
CA GLU A 152 12.59 10.85 3.04
C GLU A 152 13.93 10.75 2.32
N LYS A 153 14.02 9.83 1.36
CA LYS A 153 15.14 9.76 0.42
C LYS A 153 14.91 10.81 -0.65
N ASN A 154 15.87 11.71 -0.83
CA ASN A 154 15.76 12.80 -1.78
C ASN A 154 16.82 12.70 -2.88
N LYS A 155 16.39 13.06 -4.08
CA LYS A 155 17.24 13.14 -5.27
C LYS A 155 17.92 14.50 -5.31
N ILE A 156 18.93 14.64 -4.45
CA ILE A 156 19.79 15.82 -4.40
C ILE A 156 21.23 15.33 -4.51
N GLY A 157 21.90 15.82 -5.52
CA GLY A 157 23.29 15.59 -5.85
C GLY A 157 24.20 16.76 -5.51
N PRO A 158 25.50 16.61 -5.80
CA PRO A 158 26.50 17.61 -5.48
C PRO A 158 26.03 18.99 -5.94
N PHE A 159 26.08 19.94 -5.02
CA PHE A 159 25.67 21.33 -5.19
C PHE A 159 24.15 21.56 -5.43
N GLY A 160 23.29 20.64 -5.00
CA GLY A 160 21.83 20.82 -5.09
C GLY A 160 21.21 20.36 -6.42
N SER A 161 21.95 19.64 -7.25
CA SER A 161 21.45 19.12 -8.54
C SER A 161 20.45 17.98 -8.33
N ARG A 162 19.33 17.92 -9.06
CA ARG A 162 18.32 16.85 -8.90
C ARG A 162 18.69 15.50 -9.56
N LEU A 163 19.91 15.36 -10.05
CA LEU A 163 20.34 14.25 -10.89
C LEU A 163 20.85 13.04 -10.10
N PHE A 164 21.21 13.22 -8.83
CA PHE A 164 21.79 12.15 -8.03
C PHE A 164 20.93 11.80 -6.82
N ASP A 165 20.92 10.53 -6.53
CA ASP A 165 20.17 9.88 -5.47
C ASP A 165 21.04 9.84 -4.19
N SER A 166 21.55 10.98 -3.71
CA SER A 166 22.58 11.04 -2.65
C SER A 166 22.15 11.66 -1.32
N ALA A 167 20.91 12.13 -1.17
CA ALA A 167 20.51 12.86 0.03
C ALA A 167 19.38 12.21 0.83
N ILE A 168 19.37 12.53 2.13
CA ILE A 168 18.31 12.20 3.09
C ILE A 168 17.78 13.52 3.64
N THR A 169 16.47 13.64 3.74
CA THR A 169 15.83 14.77 4.43
C THR A 169 15.10 14.27 5.66
N ILE A 170 15.35 14.95 6.77
CA ILE A 170 14.73 14.68 8.06
C ILE A 170 13.95 15.93 8.44
N SER A 171 12.66 15.76 8.71
CA SER A 171 11.76 16.84 9.10
C SER A 171 11.03 16.44 10.38
N SER A 172 10.78 17.40 11.29
CA SER A 172 10.00 17.15 12.51
C SER A 172 8.88 18.16 12.69
N GLY A 173 7.65 17.80 12.28
CA GLY A 173 6.49 18.70 12.40
C GLY A 173 6.63 20.05 11.66
N ALA A 174 5.61 20.89 11.76
CA ALA A 174 5.50 22.13 10.97
C ALA A 174 6.39 23.30 11.45
N LYS A 175 7.00 23.20 12.65
CA LYS A 175 7.74 24.30 13.30
C LYS A 175 9.24 24.04 13.48
N SER A 176 9.77 22.85 13.15
CA SER A 176 11.20 22.56 13.31
C SER A 176 11.99 22.74 12.01
N GLU A 177 13.31 22.89 12.17
CA GLU A 177 14.25 22.96 11.06
C GLU A 177 14.36 21.63 10.33
N THR A 178 14.22 21.64 9.00
CA THR A 178 14.47 20.46 8.17
C THR A 178 15.97 20.28 7.98
N TRP A 179 16.47 19.06 8.21
CA TRP A 179 17.87 18.71 7.97
C TRP A 179 17.98 17.96 6.64
N VAL A 180 18.79 18.50 5.74
CA VAL A 180 19.15 17.82 4.49
C VAL A 180 20.60 17.38 4.59
N LEU A 181 20.82 16.07 4.56
CA LEU A 181 22.12 15.43 4.67
C LEU A 181 22.45 14.74 3.35
N GLU A 182 23.51 15.19 2.71
CA GLU A 182 24.02 14.65 1.46
C GLU A 182 25.23 13.74 1.72
N PHE A 183 25.17 12.54 1.14
CA PHE A 183 26.21 11.52 1.18
C PHE A 183 26.87 11.48 -0.20
N ILE A 184 28.07 12.05 -0.30
CA ILE A 184 28.81 12.10 -1.55
C ILE A 184 29.44 10.72 -1.81
N ASP A 185 28.76 9.90 -2.60
CA ASP A 185 29.15 8.53 -2.93
C ASP A 185 29.57 8.49 -4.40
N PHE A 186 30.88 8.59 -4.67
CA PHE A 186 31.43 8.36 -6.02
C PHE A 186 31.71 6.86 -6.31
N GLY A 187 31.34 5.97 -5.39
CA GLY A 187 31.53 4.52 -5.49
C GLY A 187 30.25 3.76 -5.17
N SER A 188 30.22 2.45 -5.45
CA SER A 188 29.09 1.53 -5.29
C SER A 188 28.69 1.21 -3.83
N GLU A 189 29.01 2.07 -2.87
CA GLU A 189 28.55 1.89 -1.48
C GLU A 189 27.22 2.61 -1.30
N ASP A 190 26.15 1.88 -0.99
CA ASP A 190 24.80 2.44 -0.73
C ASP A 190 24.70 3.11 0.65
N ARG A 191 25.60 4.07 0.95
CA ARG A 191 25.74 4.62 2.31
C ARG A 191 24.53 5.43 2.72
N ARG A 192 23.94 6.18 1.77
CA ARG A 192 22.67 6.87 1.97
C ARG A 192 21.59 5.89 2.46
N ASP A 193 21.49 4.73 1.83
CA ASP A 193 20.42 3.77 2.15
C ASP A 193 20.63 3.08 3.50
N VAL A 194 21.89 2.82 3.86
CA VAL A 194 22.26 2.33 5.20
C VAL A 194 21.94 3.37 6.28
N TRP A 195 22.31 4.63 6.08
CA TRP A 195 22.02 5.71 7.03
C TRP A 195 20.52 6.01 7.13
N HIS A 196 19.80 5.93 6.01
CA HIS A 196 18.35 6.00 6.00
C HIS A 196 17.75 4.88 6.85
N ALA A 197 18.24 3.64 6.68
CA ALA A 197 17.78 2.50 7.47
C ALA A 197 18.02 2.72 8.98
N PHE A 198 19.22 3.16 9.39
CA PHE A 198 19.52 3.44 10.80
C PHE A 198 18.62 4.50 11.42
N ILE A 199 18.43 5.64 10.74
CA ILE A 199 17.61 6.73 11.28
C ILE A 199 16.13 6.31 11.28
N SER A 200 15.67 5.61 10.24
CA SER A 200 14.31 5.08 10.18
C SER A 200 14.01 4.11 11.32
N GLU A 201 14.99 3.28 11.73
CA GLU A 201 14.83 2.33 12.82
C GLU A 201 14.61 3.05 14.16
N ILE A 202 15.34 4.14 14.43
CA ILE A 202 15.15 4.91 15.67
C ILE A 202 13.81 5.65 15.67
N ILE A 203 13.41 6.24 14.54
CA ILE A 203 12.08 6.86 14.42
C ILE A 203 10.97 5.82 14.63
N SER A 204 11.07 4.66 14.00
CA SER A 204 10.09 3.57 14.15
C SER A 204 10.10 2.95 15.55
N LEU A 205 11.26 2.89 16.22
CA LEU A 205 11.38 2.48 17.62
C LEU A 205 10.57 3.40 18.55
N TYR A 206 10.70 4.72 18.42
CA TYR A 206 9.95 5.64 19.28
C TYR A 206 8.46 5.61 18.97
N LYS A 207 8.07 5.50 17.70
CA LYS A 207 6.66 5.24 17.33
C LYS A 207 6.14 3.96 17.98
N PHE A 208 6.95 2.90 18.01
CA PHE A 208 6.60 1.65 18.70
C PHE A 208 6.44 1.83 20.21
N ILE A 209 7.36 2.54 20.88
CA ILE A 209 7.28 2.83 22.31
C ILE A 209 6.02 3.66 22.62
N HIS A 210 5.70 4.67 21.79
CA HIS A 210 4.53 5.52 21.99
C HIS A 210 3.20 4.78 21.75
N GLU A 211 3.15 3.88 20.76
CA GLU A 211 1.92 3.15 20.42
C GLU A 211 1.66 1.88 21.24
N TYR A 212 2.72 1.18 21.66
CA TYR A 212 2.64 -0.14 22.32
C TYR A 212 3.29 -0.16 23.70
N GLY A 213 3.97 0.89 24.11
CA GLY A 213 4.52 1.03 25.46
C GLY A 213 3.52 1.64 26.45
N PRO A 214 3.77 1.46 27.77
CA PRO A 214 3.09 2.24 28.79
C PRO A 214 3.50 3.72 28.70
N LEU A 215 2.64 4.61 29.21
CA LEU A 215 3.00 6.03 29.35
C LEU A 215 4.09 6.18 30.40
N ASP A 216 5.07 7.07 30.19
CA ASP A 216 6.23 7.22 31.06
C ASP A 216 5.85 7.48 32.55
N ASP A 217 4.72 8.15 32.80
CA ASP A 217 4.21 8.49 34.14
C ASP A 217 3.16 7.51 34.70
N ASP A 218 2.88 6.39 34.02
CA ASP A 218 1.86 5.43 34.47
C ASP A 218 2.37 4.60 35.67
N PRO A 219 1.72 4.67 36.86
CA PRO A 219 2.15 3.94 38.04
C PRO A 219 2.11 2.41 37.87
N SER A 220 1.34 1.92 36.88
CA SER A 220 1.17 0.50 36.66
C SER A 220 2.34 -0.22 36.04
N ILE A 221 3.33 0.53 35.59
CA ILE A 221 4.63 0.00 35.19
C ILE A 221 5.28 -0.78 36.34
N TYR A 222 4.96 -0.44 37.59
CA TYR A 222 5.48 -1.14 38.78
C TYR A 222 4.62 -2.35 39.19
N ASP A 223 3.40 -2.49 38.65
CA ASP A 223 2.53 -3.65 38.93
C ASP A 223 3.02 -4.93 38.22
N VAL A 224 3.73 -4.77 37.11
CA VAL A 224 4.22 -5.87 36.27
C VAL A 224 5.74 -5.96 36.37
N TYR A 225 6.24 -7.15 36.66
CA TYR A 225 7.66 -7.38 36.83
C TYR A 225 8.47 -7.02 35.58
N ASP A 226 9.56 -6.28 35.79
CA ASP A 226 10.49 -5.77 34.76
C ASP A 226 9.87 -4.84 33.70
N ALA A 227 8.59 -4.45 33.81
CA ALA A 227 7.97 -3.54 32.84
C ALA A 227 8.65 -2.16 32.81
N HIS A 228 9.14 -1.65 33.94
CA HIS A 228 9.94 -0.40 34.02
C HIS A 228 11.24 -0.43 33.21
N LYS A 229 11.79 -1.63 32.92
CA LYS A 229 12.97 -1.78 32.06
C LYS A 229 12.60 -1.97 30.58
N GLY A 230 11.31 -1.99 30.26
CA GLY A 230 10.81 -2.27 28.90
C GLY A 230 11.33 -1.28 27.86
N THR A 231 11.30 0.02 28.14
CA THR A 231 11.83 1.05 27.22
C THR A 231 13.31 0.82 26.90
N ARG A 232 14.11 0.47 27.92
CA ARG A 232 15.52 0.13 27.73
C ARG A 232 15.72 -1.15 26.91
N ARG A 233 14.85 -2.16 27.09
CA ARG A 233 14.86 -3.40 26.28
C ARG A 233 14.49 -3.13 24.82
N ALA A 234 13.53 -2.24 24.56
CA ALA A 234 13.17 -1.82 23.21
C ALA A 234 14.33 -1.12 22.51
N ILE A 235 14.95 -0.13 23.19
CA ILE A 235 16.14 0.57 22.69
C ILE A 235 17.26 -0.43 22.38
N ARG A 236 17.55 -1.35 23.32
CA ARG A 236 18.57 -2.38 23.11
C ARG A 236 18.28 -3.28 21.91
N SER A 237 17.01 -3.55 21.60
CA SER A 237 16.62 -4.35 20.43
C SER A 237 16.92 -3.61 19.12
N ALA A 238 16.61 -2.31 19.04
CA ALA A 238 17.01 -1.47 17.89
C ALA A 238 18.54 -1.31 17.79
N THR A 239 19.23 -1.16 18.92
CA THR A 239 20.70 -1.10 18.97
C THR A 239 21.35 -2.36 18.37
N LYS A 240 20.73 -3.53 18.57
CA LYS A 240 21.15 -4.81 17.98
C LYS A 240 20.86 -4.88 16.49
N SER A 241 19.66 -4.50 16.03
CA SER A 241 19.33 -4.49 14.60
C SER A 241 20.31 -3.61 13.80
N ILE A 242 20.64 -2.42 14.32
CA ILE A 242 21.66 -1.53 13.74
C ILE A 242 23.05 -2.18 13.73
N ALA A 243 23.46 -2.85 14.81
CA ALA A 243 24.76 -3.53 14.87
C ALA A 243 24.89 -4.63 13.81
N ARG A 244 23.80 -5.38 13.59
CA ARG A 244 23.75 -6.45 12.59
C ARG A 244 23.86 -5.90 11.18
N LEU A 245 23.14 -4.83 10.84
CA LEU A 245 23.30 -4.18 9.53
C LEU A 245 24.71 -3.60 9.35
N GLN A 246 25.30 -2.98 10.39
CA GLN A 246 26.69 -2.51 10.33
C GLN A 246 27.67 -3.65 10.02
N SER A 247 27.52 -4.80 10.70
CA SER A 247 28.38 -5.96 10.45
C SER A 247 28.21 -6.52 9.03
N LEU A 248 26.99 -6.59 8.51
CA LEU A 248 26.72 -7.05 7.13
C LEU A 248 27.28 -6.08 6.08
N HIS A 249 27.18 -4.77 6.35
CA HIS A 249 27.78 -3.73 5.50
C HIS A 249 29.31 -3.85 5.46
N CYS A 250 29.96 -4.11 6.61
CA CYS A 250 31.41 -4.32 6.67
C CYS A 250 31.88 -5.57 5.89
N ILE A 251 31.02 -6.59 5.75
CA ILE A 251 31.32 -7.82 4.99
C ILE A 251 31.06 -7.63 3.48
N GLY A 252 30.49 -6.50 3.06
CA GLY A 252 30.12 -6.23 1.67
C GLY A 252 28.91 -7.04 1.18
N LYS A 253 28.13 -7.60 2.11
CA LYS A 253 26.90 -8.38 1.83
C LYS A 253 25.68 -7.53 2.13
N LEU A 254 25.50 -6.45 1.35
CA LEU A 254 24.33 -5.61 1.46
C LEU A 254 23.13 -6.29 0.79
N PHE A 255 21.99 -6.31 1.47
CA PHE A 255 20.73 -6.78 0.90
C PHE A 255 20.13 -5.69 0.01
N GLU A 256 19.37 -6.06 -1.03
CA GLU A 256 18.75 -5.13 -2.00
C GLU A 256 18.04 -3.94 -1.34
N ASP A 257 17.40 -4.17 -0.19
CA ASP A 257 16.87 -3.12 0.67
C ASP A 257 17.40 -3.23 2.12
N PRO A 258 18.29 -2.33 2.58
CA PRO A 258 18.79 -2.36 3.96
C PRO A 258 17.70 -2.11 5.01
N SER A 259 16.54 -1.56 4.63
CA SER A 259 15.38 -1.39 5.53
C SER A 259 14.76 -2.73 5.96
N LYS A 260 14.84 -3.79 5.14
CA LYS A 260 14.30 -5.13 5.47
C LYS A 260 15.09 -5.82 6.60
N LEU A 261 16.31 -5.36 6.88
CA LEU A 261 17.16 -5.86 7.97
C LEU A 261 16.92 -5.15 9.32
N MET A 262 16.13 -4.07 9.32
CA MET A 262 15.76 -3.31 10.52
C MET A 262 14.54 -3.93 11.21
N LEU A 263 14.46 -3.90 12.55
CA LEU A 263 13.38 -4.58 13.27
C LEU A 263 12.07 -3.82 13.18
N PHE A 264 12.07 -2.57 13.63
CA PHE A 264 10.87 -1.77 13.74
C PHE A 264 10.47 -1.15 12.39
N SER A 265 11.45 -0.68 11.63
CA SER A 265 11.21 -0.08 10.31
C SER A 265 10.61 -1.08 9.30
N TYR A 266 11.12 -2.32 9.26
CA TYR A 266 10.54 -3.39 8.45
C TYR A 266 9.13 -3.76 8.91
N LEU A 267 8.93 -4.01 10.20
CA LEU A 267 7.63 -4.46 10.72
C LEU A 267 6.53 -3.42 10.57
N GLN A 268 6.86 -2.13 10.46
CA GLN A 268 5.89 -1.09 10.18
C GLN A 268 5.35 -1.14 8.74
N SER A 269 6.15 -1.64 7.79
CA SER A 269 5.79 -1.74 6.36
C SER A 269 5.30 -3.15 5.96
N ALA A 270 5.67 -4.18 6.74
CA ALA A 270 5.34 -5.56 6.43
C ALA A 270 3.85 -5.89 6.67
N PRO A 271 3.22 -6.70 5.79
CA PRO A 271 1.86 -7.17 6.03
C PRO A 271 1.82 -8.07 7.26
N TYR A 272 0.85 -7.86 8.16
CA TYR A 272 0.79 -8.51 9.49
C TYR A 272 1.97 -8.17 10.42
N GLY A 273 2.78 -7.16 10.09
CA GLY A 273 3.85 -6.69 10.97
C GLY A 273 3.33 -6.10 12.28
N ASP A 274 2.09 -5.57 12.28
CA ASP A 274 1.38 -5.09 13.47
C ASP A 274 1.20 -6.18 14.54
N VAL A 275 0.84 -7.40 14.13
CA VAL A 275 0.73 -8.55 15.04
C VAL A 275 2.10 -8.92 15.63
N VAL A 276 3.17 -8.84 14.83
CA VAL A 276 4.53 -9.08 15.33
C VAL A 276 4.93 -8.01 16.34
N LEU A 277 4.66 -6.72 16.07
CA LEU A 277 4.89 -5.62 17.01
C LEU A 277 4.13 -5.83 18.32
N GLN A 278 2.87 -6.29 18.27
CA GLN A 278 2.10 -6.64 19.47
C GLN A 278 2.79 -7.75 20.28
N THR A 279 3.25 -8.82 19.65
CA THR A 279 3.98 -9.90 20.35
C THR A 279 5.30 -9.42 20.94
N LEU A 280 6.02 -8.52 20.24
CA LEU A 280 7.22 -7.88 20.76
C LEU A 280 6.90 -7.00 21.97
N ALA A 281 5.79 -6.27 21.96
CA ALA A 281 5.37 -5.44 23.09
C ALA A 281 5.04 -6.29 24.33
N VAL A 282 4.33 -7.40 24.15
CA VAL A 282 4.06 -8.38 25.22
C VAL A 282 5.36 -8.97 25.76
N ASN A 283 6.35 -9.20 24.90
CA ASN A 283 7.66 -9.67 25.34
C ASN A 283 8.48 -8.58 26.08
N ILE A 284 8.43 -7.34 25.61
CA ILE A 284 9.23 -6.24 26.15
C ILE A 284 8.67 -5.70 27.47
N TRP A 285 7.35 -5.58 27.61
CA TRP A 285 6.71 -5.00 28.80
C TRP A 285 5.91 -6.02 29.63
N GLY A 286 5.52 -7.16 29.06
CA GLY A 286 4.79 -8.18 29.80
C GLY A 286 5.68 -8.92 30.80
N GLY A 287 5.08 -9.28 31.93
CA GLY A 287 5.75 -10.01 33.01
C GLY A 287 4.74 -10.57 34.01
N PRO A 288 5.19 -11.32 35.03
CA PRO A 288 4.32 -11.72 36.13
C PRO A 288 3.85 -10.48 36.91
N LEU A 289 2.61 -10.52 37.39
CA LEU A 289 2.03 -9.47 38.22
C LEU A 289 2.63 -9.55 39.63
N ILE A 290 3.19 -8.44 40.13
CA ILE A 290 3.80 -8.34 41.46
C ILE A 290 2.74 -7.99 42.51
N THR A 291 1.83 -7.08 42.17
CA THR A 291 0.75 -6.67 43.08
C THR A 291 -0.42 -7.64 42.94
N GLN A 292 -0.88 -8.19 44.07
CA GLN A 292 -2.22 -8.78 44.13
C GLN A 292 -3.20 -7.64 43.83
N PHE A 293 -3.66 -7.51 42.60
CA PHE A 293 -4.85 -6.74 42.33
C PHE A 293 -5.90 -7.26 43.32
N LYS A 294 -6.39 -6.39 44.20
CA LYS A 294 -7.69 -6.58 44.86
C LYS A 294 -8.72 -6.53 43.74
N GLN A 295 -8.79 -7.61 42.96
CA GLN A 295 -9.97 -7.95 42.23
C GLN A 295 -10.98 -8.22 43.32
N GLU A 296 -11.91 -7.28 43.53
CA GLU A 296 -13.04 -7.52 44.40
C GLU A 296 -13.57 -8.93 44.12
N ASN A 297 -13.55 -9.74 45.16
CA ASN A 297 -14.03 -11.10 45.14
C ASN A 297 -15.46 -11.12 44.60
N LYS A 298 -15.61 -11.54 43.35
CA LYS A 298 -16.69 -12.45 42.98
C LYS A 298 -16.08 -13.74 42.46
N SER A 299 -15.27 -14.39 43.30
CA SER A 299 -15.09 -15.84 43.27
C SER A 299 -16.34 -16.52 43.81
N GLY A 300 -17.44 -16.40 43.06
CA GLY A 300 -18.63 -17.23 43.20
C GLY A 300 -18.72 -18.13 41.98
N LYS A 301 -18.47 -19.42 42.18
CA LYS A 301 -18.62 -20.50 41.20
C LYS A 301 -20.04 -20.47 40.58
N LEU A 302 -20.22 -19.88 39.40
CA LEU A 302 -21.42 -20.09 38.56
C LEU A 302 -21.18 -19.75 37.09
N ARG A 303 -21.56 -20.70 36.22
CA ARG A 303 -21.80 -20.73 34.75
C ARG A 303 -21.40 -19.53 33.86
N PRO A 304 -20.92 -19.79 32.62
CA PRO A 304 -20.70 -18.73 31.63
C PRO A 304 -22.04 -18.16 31.17
N LEU A 305 -22.38 -16.96 31.66
CA LEU A 305 -23.47 -16.16 31.13
C LEU A 305 -22.86 -15.15 30.15
N GLU A 306 -23.31 -15.23 28.90
CA GLU A 306 -22.99 -14.29 27.83
C GLU A 306 -23.43 -12.87 28.23
N HIS A 307 -22.49 -12.08 28.74
CA HIS A 307 -22.61 -10.63 28.75
C HIS A 307 -21.79 -10.06 27.60
N ASN A 308 -22.52 -9.48 26.64
CA ASN A 308 -22.04 -8.72 25.50
C ASN A 308 -21.33 -7.43 25.95
N SER A 309 -20.15 -7.54 26.54
CA SER A 309 -19.19 -6.46 26.62
C SER A 309 -18.06 -6.77 25.63
N SER A 310 -17.99 -5.98 24.56
CA SER A 310 -16.95 -5.95 23.54
C SER A 310 -15.60 -5.45 24.10
N ASP A 311 -15.20 -5.98 25.25
CA ASP A 311 -14.09 -5.48 26.04
C ASP A 311 -13.00 -6.55 26.08
N MET A 312 -11.93 -6.31 25.31
CA MET A 312 -10.81 -7.24 25.21
C MET A 312 -10.13 -7.42 26.59
N PRO A 313 -9.95 -8.66 27.08
CA PRO A 313 -9.26 -8.91 28.35
C PRO A 313 -7.75 -8.63 28.23
N ASN A 314 -7.05 -8.55 29.38
CA ASN A 314 -5.58 -8.47 29.40
C ASN A 314 -4.97 -9.62 28.60
N VAL A 315 -3.99 -9.32 27.75
CA VAL A 315 -3.29 -10.32 26.95
C VAL A 315 -2.33 -11.09 27.84
N ARG A 316 -2.36 -12.42 27.72
CA ARG A 316 -1.45 -13.31 28.43
C ARG A 316 -0.57 -14.01 27.42
N ASP A 317 0.72 -14.01 27.71
CA ASP A 317 1.71 -14.76 26.96
C ASP A 317 1.64 -16.26 27.32
N ILE A 318 2.32 -17.10 26.54
CA ILE A 318 2.39 -18.56 26.74
C ILE A 318 2.91 -18.90 28.15
N ASP A 319 3.85 -18.10 28.65
CA ASP A 319 4.47 -18.22 29.98
C ASP A 319 3.56 -17.77 31.14
N GLY A 320 2.39 -17.19 30.85
CA GLY A 320 1.53 -16.57 31.85
C GLY A 320 1.89 -15.11 32.19
N SER A 321 2.89 -14.54 31.52
CA SER A 321 3.18 -13.10 31.58
C SER A 321 1.97 -12.30 31.14
N VAL A 322 1.66 -11.22 31.87
CA VAL A 322 0.47 -10.39 31.60
C VAL A 322 0.91 -9.08 30.98
N TYR A 323 0.22 -8.70 29.90
CA TYR A 323 0.29 -7.38 29.30
C TYR A 323 -1.05 -6.67 29.51
N LEU A 324 -0.99 -5.50 30.16
CA LEU A 324 -2.18 -4.81 30.64
C LEU A 324 -2.94 -4.16 29.48
N ARG A 325 -4.27 -4.25 29.51
CA ARG A 325 -5.15 -3.63 28.51
C ARG A 325 -4.91 -2.13 28.35
N LYS A 326 -4.62 -1.42 29.44
CA LYS A 326 -4.35 0.03 29.42
C LYS A 326 -3.15 0.43 28.55
N TRP A 327 -2.24 -0.50 28.27
CA TRP A 327 -1.10 -0.26 27.38
C TRP A 327 -1.44 -0.53 25.90
N MET A 328 -2.61 -1.12 25.60
CA MET A 328 -3.08 -1.39 24.23
C MET A 328 -3.63 -0.13 23.55
N ARG A 329 -2.75 0.80 23.20
CA ARG A 329 -3.12 2.11 22.64
C ARG A 329 -3.25 2.09 21.11
N SER A 330 -2.47 1.24 20.42
CA SER A 330 -2.52 1.15 18.97
C SER A 330 -3.86 0.63 18.44
N LYS A 331 -4.33 1.16 17.31
CA LYS A 331 -5.55 0.68 16.63
C LYS A 331 -5.39 -0.76 16.11
N SER A 332 -4.15 -1.26 16.00
CA SER A 332 -3.89 -2.62 15.53
C SER A 332 -4.47 -3.71 16.44
N TRP A 333 -4.68 -3.43 17.74
CA TRP A 333 -5.22 -4.40 18.70
C TRP A 333 -6.69 -4.78 18.41
N THR A 334 -7.44 -3.93 17.71
CA THR A 334 -8.84 -4.20 17.32
C THR A 334 -8.96 -4.78 15.92
N SER A 335 -7.86 -4.96 15.19
CA SER A 335 -7.88 -5.54 13.85
C SER A 335 -8.37 -6.99 13.90
N ASN A 336 -9.17 -7.40 12.91
CA ASN A 336 -9.67 -8.78 12.85
C ASN A 336 -8.50 -9.79 12.88
N SER A 337 -7.40 -9.48 12.17
CA SER A 337 -6.15 -10.23 12.16
C SER A 337 -5.56 -10.44 13.55
N SER A 338 -5.46 -9.37 14.36
CA SER A 338 -4.97 -9.43 15.73
C SER A 338 -5.88 -10.28 16.62
N THR A 339 -7.20 -10.07 16.56
CA THR A 339 -8.15 -10.83 17.39
C THR A 339 -8.13 -12.33 17.07
N LEU A 340 -7.98 -12.71 15.80
CA LEU A 340 -7.85 -14.10 15.38
C LEU A 340 -6.54 -14.71 15.87
N PHE A 341 -5.43 -13.97 15.74
CA PHE A 341 -4.12 -14.42 16.20
C PHE A 341 -4.10 -14.70 17.72
N TRP A 342 -4.59 -13.75 18.53
CA TRP A 342 -4.59 -13.86 20.00
C TRP A 342 -5.58 -14.91 20.53
N LYS A 343 -6.66 -15.21 19.78
CA LYS A 343 -7.54 -16.35 20.08
C LYS A 343 -6.84 -17.69 19.85
N ASP A 344 -6.08 -17.81 18.76
CA ASP A 344 -5.40 -19.04 18.37
C ASP A 344 -4.11 -19.32 19.18
N THR A 345 -3.48 -18.30 19.78
CA THR A 345 -2.34 -18.50 20.71
C THR A 345 -2.74 -19.04 22.08
N SER A 346 -4.01 -18.97 22.47
CA SER A 346 -4.50 -19.52 23.76
C SER A 346 -4.42 -21.06 23.83
N ALA A 347 -4.34 -21.75 22.69
CA ALA A 347 -4.21 -23.21 22.63
C ALA A 347 -2.77 -23.64 22.95
N LYS A 348 -2.51 -24.04 24.21
CA LYS A 348 -1.19 -24.51 24.66
C LYS A 348 -0.69 -25.70 23.81
N LYS A 349 0.43 -25.53 23.12
CA LYS A 349 1.16 -26.59 22.40
C LYS A 349 2.65 -26.49 22.72
N GLY A 350 3.19 -27.49 23.43
CA GLY A 350 4.63 -27.61 23.72
C GLY A 350 4.99 -27.45 25.19
N ILE A 351 6.26 -27.77 25.50
CA ILE A 351 6.86 -27.59 26.83
C ILE A 351 7.56 -26.23 26.86
N ILE A 352 7.21 -25.41 27.84
CA ILE A 352 7.71 -24.05 28.01
C ILE A 352 8.94 -24.13 28.92
N LEU A 353 10.12 -23.77 28.42
CA LEU A 353 11.35 -23.69 29.20
C LEU A 353 11.65 -22.25 29.66
N GLY A 354 11.09 -21.27 28.95
CA GLY A 354 11.12 -19.86 29.31
C GLY A 354 10.54 -18.98 28.20
N LYS A 355 10.59 -17.66 28.42
CA LYS A 355 9.85 -16.66 27.65
C LYS A 355 10.00 -16.72 26.13
N ASN A 356 11.18 -17.13 25.65
CA ASN A 356 11.51 -17.20 24.23
C ASN A 356 11.92 -18.61 23.81
N LEU A 357 11.71 -19.63 24.65
CA LEU A 357 12.18 -20.99 24.41
C LEU A 357 11.07 -22.02 24.71
N VAL A 358 10.44 -22.49 23.63
CA VAL A 358 9.42 -23.54 23.65
C VAL A 358 9.92 -24.77 22.88
N VAL A 359 9.86 -25.93 23.52
CA VAL A 359 10.25 -27.22 22.92
C VAL A 359 9.00 -27.98 22.48
N GLY A 360 9.00 -28.46 21.23
CA GLY A 360 7.84 -29.15 20.63
C GLY A 360 6.69 -28.22 20.23
N GLY A 361 6.88 -26.90 20.32
CA GLY A 361 5.91 -25.87 19.93
C GLY A 361 6.60 -24.66 19.28
N PHE A 362 5.80 -23.62 19.03
CA PHE A 362 6.23 -22.32 18.52
C PHE A 362 6.03 -21.26 19.60
N ASP A 363 7.00 -20.36 19.76
CA ASP A 363 6.82 -19.16 20.58
C ASP A 363 5.76 -18.22 19.96
N THR A 364 5.16 -17.30 20.75
CA THR A 364 4.20 -16.31 20.25
C THR A 364 4.82 -15.45 19.15
N ILE A 365 6.05 -14.96 19.36
CA ILE A 365 6.79 -14.18 18.36
C ILE A 365 7.10 -15.02 17.13
N GLU A 366 7.50 -16.28 17.32
CA GLU A 366 7.80 -17.19 16.21
C GLU A 366 6.57 -17.47 15.35
N LYS A 367 5.41 -17.69 15.98
CA LYS A 367 4.14 -17.89 15.27
C LYS A 367 3.72 -16.64 14.51
N ALA A 368 3.85 -15.46 15.12
CA ALA A 368 3.55 -14.18 14.47
C ALA A 368 4.49 -13.92 13.29
N SER A 369 5.80 -14.16 13.45
CA SER A 369 6.79 -13.92 12.40
C SER A 369 6.62 -14.87 11.21
N LEU A 370 6.29 -16.14 11.46
CA LEU A 370 5.96 -17.11 10.40
C LEU A 370 4.72 -16.66 9.60
N THR A 371 3.66 -16.23 10.30
CA THR A 371 2.43 -15.74 9.65
C THR A 371 2.71 -14.49 8.81
N CYS A 372 3.44 -13.51 9.38
CA CYS A 372 3.86 -12.29 8.69
C CYS A 372 4.67 -12.61 7.42
N ARG A 373 5.61 -13.56 7.51
CA ARG A 373 6.39 -14.02 6.37
C ARG A 373 5.54 -14.64 5.27
N GLU A 374 4.66 -15.58 5.61
CA GLU A 374 3.81 -16.23 4.61
C GLU A 374 2.96 -15.22 3.84
N LYS A 375 2.41 -14.23 4.55
CA LYS A 375 1.64 -13.13 3.94
C LYS A 375 2.52 -12.22 3.09
N THR A 376 3.70 -11.86 3.57
CA THR A 376 4.68 -11.07 2.80
C THR A 376 5.03 -11.77 1.49
N GLN A 377 5.31 -13.08 1.51
CA GLN A 377 5.59 -13.84 0.30
C GLN A 377 4.41 -13.89 -0.69
N THR A 378 3.17 -13.92 -0.19
CA THR A 378 2.02 -13.83 -1.11
C THR A 378 1.91 -12.46 -1.75
N VAL A 379 2.21 -11.39 -1.02
CA VAL A 379 2.19 -10.01 -1.54
C VAL A 379 3.34 -9.79 -2.54
N GLU A 380 4.55 -10.24 -2.22
CA GLU A 380 5.71 -10.16 -3.12
C GLU A 380 5.43 -10.88 -4.44
N LYS A 381 4.92 -12.12 -4.41
CA LYS A 381 4.55 -12.86 -5.64
C LYS A 381 3.47 -12.15 -6.47
N THR A 382 2.50 -11.52 -5.81
CA THR A 382 1.48 -10.74 -6.54
C THR A 382 2.07 -9.47 -7.14
N GLN A 383 2.99 -8.81 -6.43
CA GLN A 383 3.66 -7.61 -6.91
C GLN A 383 4.59 -7.94 -8.08
N GLU A 384 5.38 -9.01 -7.99
CA GLU A 384 6.19 -9.53 -9.09
C GLU A 384 5.35 -9.85 -10.33
N THR A 385 4.15 -10.39 -10.14
CA THR A 385 3.23 -10.66 -11.27
C THR A 385 2.71 -9.36 -11.89
N ILE A 386 2.44 -8.34 -11.08
CA ILE A 386 2.00 -7.01 -11.56
C ILE A 386 3.15 -6.31 -12.29
N ASP A 387 4.35 -6.32 -11.71
CA ASP A 387 5.53 -5.67 -12.28
C ASP A 387 5.97 -6.38 -13.58
N ALA A 388 5.94 -7.71 -13.62
CA ALA A 388 6.14 -8.47 -14.87
C ALA A 388 5.11 -8.08 -15.95
N ALA A 389 3.82 -7.96 -15.59
CA ALA A 389 2.78 -7.52 -16.52
C ALA A 389 2.94 -6.06 -16.98
N MET A 390 3.53 -5.20 -16.13
CA MET A 390 3.80 -3.80 -16.46
C MET A 390 5.04 -3.65 -17.36
N ILE A 391 6.06 -4.49 -17.17
CA ILE A 391 7.34 -4.45 -17.89
C ILE A 391 7.23 -5.05 -19.31
N GLU A 392 6.34 -6.02 -19.54
CA GLU A 392 6.13 -6.63 -20.87
C GLU A 392 5.43 -5.70 -21.89
N GLY A 393 5.06 -4.48 -21.49
CA GLY A 393 4.82 -3.35 -22.39
C GLY A 393 3.35 -3.02 -22.66
N ILE A 394 3.09 -1.72 -22.84
CA ILE A 394 1.79 -1.11 -23.18
C ILE A 394 1.03 -1.84 -24.32
N PRO A 395 1.69 -2.45 -25.35
CA PRO A 395 0.99 -3.22 -26.37
C PRO A 395 0.39 -4.55 -25.88
N SER A 396 1.06 -5.30 -24.99
CA SER A 396 0.54 -6.58 -24.48
C SER A 396 -0.67 -6.38 -23.58
N ASN A 397 -0.70 -5.25 -22.86
CA ASN A 397 -1.83 -4.86 -22.01
C ASN A 397 -3.10 -4.56 -22.83
N ILE A 398 -2.97 -4.12 -24.09
CA ILE A 398 -4.12 -3.96 -24.99
C ILE A 398 -4.69 -5.31 -25.40
N ASP A 399 -3.84 -6.31 -25.62
CA ASP A 399 -4.29 -7.66 -25.95
C ASP A 399 -4.89 -8.36 -24.72
N LEU A 400 -4.34 -8.13 -23.53
CA LEU A 400 -4.93 -8.51 -22.24
C LEU A 400 -6.31 -7.84 -22.04
N LEU A 401 -6.44 -6.54 -22.32
CA LEU A 401 -7.71 -5.82 -22.27
C LEU A 401 -8.72 -6.37 -23.29
N LYS A 402 -8.29 -6.70 -24.51
CA LYS A 402 -9.15 -7.36 -25.51
C LYS A 402 -9.64 -8.71 -25.01
N GLU A 403 -8.77 -9.52 -24.41
CA GLU A 403 -9.13 -10.83 -23.87
C GLU A 403 -10.10 -10.71 -22.68
N LEU A 404 -9.90 -9.72 -21.81
CA LEU A 404 -10.83 -9.41 -20.71
C LEU A 404 -12.18 -8.85 -21.19
N THR A 405 -12.21 -8.10 -22.29
CA THR A 405 -13.44 -7.53 -22.86
C THR A 405 -14.15 -8.48 -23.82
N LEU A 406 -13.48 -9.53 -24.29
CA LEU A 406 -14.03 -10.59 -25.13
C LEU A 406 -15.33 -11.20 -24.57
N PRO A 407 -15.44 -11.61 -23.28
CA PRO A 407 -16.69 -12.12 -22.74
C PRO A 407 -17.83 -11.10 -22.80
N PHE A 408 -17.53 -9.80 -22.63
CA PHE A 408 -18.53 -8.74 -22.78
C PHE A 408 -18.95 -8.55 -24.25
N MET A 409 -18.02 -8.62 -25.20
CA MET A 409 -18.34 -8.59 -26.63
C MET A 409 -19.19 -9.78 -27.08
N ILE A 410 -18.93 -10.98 -26.56
CA ILE A 410 -19.79 -12.14 -26.81
C ILE A 410 -21.19 -11.90 -26.25
N LEU A 411 -21.30 -11.31 -25.06
CA LEU A 411 -22.60 -11.01 -24.46
C LEU A 411 -23.38 -9.99 -25.28
N THR A 412 -22.75 -8.88 -25.71
CA THR A 412 -23.41 -7.84 -26.52
C THR A 412 -23.83 -8.36 -27.89
N THR A 413 -22.98 -9.16 -28.54
CA THR A 413 -23.33 -9.79 -29.82
C THR A 413 -24.49 -10.77 -29.67
N ASN A 414 -24.51 -11.61 -28.63
CA ASN A 414 -25.63 -12.51 -28.37
C ASN A 414 -26.94 -11.76 -28.08
N PHE A 415 -26.90 -10.69 -27.27
CA PHE A 415 -28.07 -9.82 -27.07
C PHE A 415 -28.56 -9.18 -28.38
N GLU A 416 -27.63 -8.78 -29.24
CA GLU A 416 -27.92 -8.20 -30.54
C GLU A 416 -28.57 -9.22 -31.49
N LYS A 417 -28.14 -10.50 -31.46
CA LYS A 417 -28.78 -11.62 -32.18
C LYS A 417 -30.22 -11.86 -31.69
N LEU A 418 -30.43 -11.88 -30.38
CA LEU A 418 -31.76 -11.98 -29.78
C LEU A 418 -32.68 -10.85 -30.25
N ARG A 419 -32.16 -9.61 -30.30
CA ARG A 419 -32.91 -8.44 -30.77
C ARG A 419 -33.20 -8.44 -32.27
N ARG A 420 -32.36 -9.11 -33.07
CA ARG A 420 -32.56 -9.27 -34.52
C ARG A 420 -33.50 -10.42 -34.87
N TRP A 421 -34.01 -11.17 -33.88
CA TRP A 421 -34.87 -12.34 -34.09
C TRP A 421 -34.22 -13.40 -35.00
N GLU A 422 -32.89 -13.51 -34.96
CA GLU A 422 -32.14 -14.49 -35.78
C GLU A 422 -32.54 -15.93 -35.42
N GLU A 423 -32.78 -16.18 -34.12
CA GLU A 423 -33.33 -17.44 -33.62
C GLU A 423 -34.63 -17.18 -32.83
N PRO A 424 -35.81 -17.23 -33.49
CA PRO A 424 -37.06 -16.76 -32.90
C PRO A 424 -37.47 -17.54 -31.65
N ARG A 425 -37.11 -18.83 -31.54
CA ARG A 425 -37.43 -19.68 -30.38
C ARG A 425 -36.79 -19.15 -29.10
N TYR A 426 -35.51 -18.81 -29.14
CA TYR A 426 -34.80 -18.29 -27.96
C TYR A 426 -35.24 -16.87 -27.62
N THR A 427 -35.52 -16.03 -28.62
CA THR A 427 -36.06 -14.69 -28.39
C THR A 427 -37.43 -14.76 -27.71
N VAL A 428 -38.34 -15.64 -28.16
CA VAL A 428 -39.65 -15.83 -27.52
C VAL A 428 -39.51 -16.35 -26.09
N PHE A 429 -38.64 -17.34 -25.87
CA PHE A 429 -38.39 -17.86 -24.52
C PHE A 429 -37.82 -16.79 -23.58
N PHE A 430 -36.84 -16.01 -24.06
CA PHE A 430 -36.27 -14.89 -23.32
C PHE A 430 -37.32 -13.83 -22.98
N LEU A 431 -38.19 -13.48 -23.93
CA LEU A 431 -39.26 -12.51 -23.73
C LEU A 431 -40.29 -13.02 -22.71
N LEU A 432 -40.70 -14.29 -22.82
CA LEU A 432 -41.61 -14.94 -21.88
C LEU A 432 -41.01 -14.95 -20.46
N PHE A 433 -39.73 -15.33 -20.34
CA PHE A 433 -39.00 -15.28 -19.07
C PHE A 433 -38.96 -13.85 -18.50
N ALA A 434 -38.55 -12.86 -19.29
CA ALA A 434 -38.52 -11.46 -18.87
C ALA A 434 -39.90 -10.96 -18.40
N TYR A 435 -40.98 -11.33 -19.10
CA TYR A 435 -42.34 -11.00 -18.68
C TYR A 435 -42.75 -11.69 -17.38
N THR A 436 -42.43 -12.97 -17.20
CA THR A 436 -42.75 -13.66 -15.94
C THR A 436 -42.06 -13.01 -14.75
N VAL A 437 -40.81 -12.57 -14.92
CA VAL A 437 -40.06 -11.84 -13.88
C VAL A 437 -40.72 -10.49 -13.56
N ILE A 438 -41.13 -9.73 -14.57
CA ILE A 438 -41.75 -8.41 -14.40
C ILE A 438 -43.13 -8.53 -13.73
N PHE A 439 -44.00 -9.41 -14.22
CA PHE A 439 -45.38 -9.52 -13.71
C PHE A 439 -45.48 -10.17 -12.33
N ARG A 440 -44.51 -11.01 -11.96
CA ARG A 440 -44.44 -11.60 -10.62
C ARG A 440 -43.69 -10.73 -9.60
N ASN A 441 -43.30 -9.49 -9.94
CA ASN A 441 -42.49 -8.60 -9.09
C ASN A 441 -41.14 -9.22 -8.65
N LEU A 442 -40.57 -10.12 -9.46
CA LEU A 442 -39.29 -10.75 -9.15
C LEU A 442 -38.09 -9.84 -9.44
N LEU A 443 -38.31 -8.63 -9.97
CA LEU A 443 -37.26 -7.69 -10.36
C LEU A 443 -36.33 -7.33 -9.18
N SER A 444 -36.88 -7.19 -7.97
CA SER A 444 -36.10 -6.90 -6.76
C SER A 444 -35.19 -8.08 -6.35
N TYR A 445 -35.57 -9.30 -6.70
CA TYR A 445 -34.82 -10.52 -6.39
C TYR A 445 -33.76 -10.88 -7.44
N ILE A 446 -33.76 -10.26 -8.62
CA ILE A 446 -32.73 -10.51 -9.65
C ILE A 446 -31.35 -10.18 -9.12
N PHE A 447 -31.18 -9.03 -8.45
CA PHE A 447 -29.88 -8.59 -7.99
C PHE A 447 -29.30 -9.51 -6.89
N PRO A 448 -30.04 -9.86 -5.82
CA PRO A 448 -29.60 -10.88 -4.88
C PRO A 448 -29.32 -12.24 -5.52
N MET A 449 -30.17 -12.68 -6.46
CA MET A 449 -30.02 -13.98 -7.14
C MET A 449 -28.75 -14.01 -8.01
N PHE A 450 -28.44 -12.92 -8.72
CA PHE A 450 -27.20 -12.79 -9.47
C PHE A 450 -25.97 -12.87 -8.56
N LEU A 451 -25.98 -12.19 -7.41
CA LEU A 451 -24.91 -12.28 -6.42
C LEU A 451 -24.74 -13.71 -5.88
N MET A 452 -25.85 -14.42 -5.63
CA MET A 452 -25.84 -15.82 -5.20
C MET A 452 -25.27 -16.75 -6.28
N ILE A 453 -25.65 -16.57 -7.55
CA ILE A 453 -25.08 -17.34 -8.67
C ILE A 453 -23.58 -17.06 -8.78
N LEU A 454 -23.16 -15.81 -8.69
CA LEU A 454 -21.75 -15.45 -8.79
C LEU A 454 -20.94 -16.05 -7.63
N ALA A 455 -21.45 -15.98 -6.40
CA ALA A 455 -20.81 -16.58 -5.23
C ALA A 455 -20.73 -18.11 -5.35
N THR A 456 -21.81 -18.77 -5.75
CA THR A 456 -21.82 -20.23 -5.95
C THR A 456 -20.89 -20.66 -7.08
N ALA A 457 -20.82 -19.90 -8.18
CA ALA A 457 -19.84 -20.13 -9.24
C ALA A 457 -18.42 -20.00 -8.70
N ILE A 458 -18.09 -18.93 -7.97
CA ILE A 458 -16.75 -18.76 -7.38
C ILE A 458 -16.39 -19.92 -6.44
N LEU A 459 -17.33 -20.36 -5.59
CA LEU A 459 -17.13 -21.48 -4.68
C LEU A 459 -16.99 -22.82 -5.41
N LEU A 460 -17.78 -23.04 -6.47
CA LEU A 460 -17.67 -24.23 -7.32
C LEU A 460 -16.30 -24.28 -8.00
N MET A 461 -15.86 -23.14 -8.55
CA MET A 461 -14.55 -23.02 -9.18
C MET A 461 -13.41 -23.24 -8.18
N LYS A 462 -13.57 -22.75 -6.94
CA LYS A 462 -12.64 -23.02 -5.84
C LYS A 462 -12.62 -24.50 -5.48
N GLY A 463 -13.77 -25.15 -5.33
CA GLY A 463 -13.87 -26.57 -5.02
C GLY A 463 -13.28 -27.48 -6.10
N LEU A 464 -13.53 -27.17 -7.38
CA LEU A 464 -12.96 -27.90 -8.51
C LEU A 464 -11.42 -27.70 -8.61
N LYS A 465 -10.90 -26.59 -8.07
CA LYS A 465 -9.46 -26.30 -8.00
C LYS A 465 -8.80 -27.11 -6.90
N GLU A 466 -9.41 -27.15 -5.72
CA GLU A 466 -8.95 -27.94 -4.57
C GLU A 466 -8.98 -29.45 -4.88
N GLN A 467 -9.93 -29.91 -5.69
CA GLN A 467 -10.01 -31.31 -6.16
C GLN A 467 -9.00 -31.66 -7.27
N GLY A 468 -8.19 -30.70 -7.76
CA GLY A 468 -7.22 -30.94 -8.83
C GLY A 468 -7.82 -31.28 -10.20
N ARG A 469 -9.15 -31.17 -10.37
CA ARG A 469 -9.86 -31.38 -11.65
C ARG A 469 -9.69 -30.21 -12.62
N LEU A 470 -9.34 -29.03 -12.11
CA LEU A 470 -8.95 -27.91 -12.93
C LEU A 470 -7.46 -28.05 -13.25
N GLY A 471 -7.15 -28.27 -14.53
CA GLY A 471 -5.77 -28.47 -15.00
C GLY A 471 -4.83 -27.32 -14.63
N ARG A 472 -3.52 -27.55 -14.68
CA ARG A 472 -2.45 -26.61 -14.28
C ARG A 472 -2.51 -25.22 -14.96
N TYR A 473 -3.30 -25.08 -16.03
CA TYR A 473 -3.50 -23.85 -16.80
C TYR A 473 -4.74 -23.06 -16.39
N PHE A 474 -5.54 -23.57 -15.45
CA PHE A 474 -6.81 -22.95 -15.08
C PHE A 474 -6.59 -21.66 -14.27
N GLY A 475 -6.92 -20.52 -14.87
CA GLY A 475 -6.67 -19.18 -14.33
C GLY A 475 -5.45 -18.48 -14.92
N LYS A 476 -4.66 -19.16 -15.77
CA LYS A 476 -3.65 -18.49 -16.58
C LYS A 476 -4.35 -17.89 -17.80
N VAL A 477 -4.37 -16.56 -17.89
CA VAL A 477 -4.82 -15.85 -19.10
C VAL A 477 -3.77 -16.14 -20.17
N THR A 478 -4.10 -17.01 -21.12
CA THR A 478 -3.18 -17.42 -22.18
C THR A 478 -3.28 -16.41 -23.31
N ILE A 479 -2.40 -15.42 -23.27
CA ILE A 479 -2.20 -14.48 -24.37
C ILE A 479 -1.83 -15.32 -25.60
N ARG A 480 -2.72 -15.34 -26.60
CA ARG A 480 -2.41 -15.91 -27.90
C ARG A 480 -1.61 -14.86 -28.67
N ASP A 481 -0.32 -15.11 -28.85
CA ASP A 481 0.50 -14.27 -29.71
C ASP A 481 -0.10 -14.25 -31.12
N GLN A 482 -0.41 -13.04 -31.61
CA GLN A 482 -0.64 -12.81 -33.03
C GLN A 482 0.68 -13.06 -33.79
N PRO A 483 0.62 -13.54 -35.05
CA PRO A 483 1.82 -13.67 -35.88
C PRO A 483 2.55 -12.32 -35.94
N ALA A 484 3.88 -12.34 -35.95
CA ALA A 484 4.75 -11.16 -35.84
C ALA A 484 4.31 -10.01 -36.77
N SER A 485 3.50 -9.10 -36.25
CA SER A 485 3.14 -7.86 -36.93
C SER A 485 4.16 -6.80 -36.54
N ASN A 486 4.68 -6.11 -37.55
CA ASN A 486 5.72 -5.10 -37.39
C ASN A 486 5.33 -4.06 -36.33
N THR A 487 6.29 -3.61 -35.52
CA THR A 487 6.12 -2.62 -34.43
C THR A 487 5.36 -1.36 -34.89
N ILE A 488 5.52 -0.98 -36.17
CA ILE A 488 4.81 0.13 -36.81
C ILE A 488 3.29 -0.11 -36.91
N GLN A 489 2.85 -1.33 -37.26
CA GLN A 489 1.41 -1.65 -37.35
C GLN A 489 0.74 -1.59 -35.98
N LYS A 490 1.44 -2.03 -34.91
CA LYS A 490 0.94 -1.89 -33.54
C LYS A 490 0.78 -0.42 -33.13
N ILE A 491 1.76 0.42 -33.47
CA ILE A 491 1.70 1.87 -33.20
C ILE A 491 0.55 2.54 -33.97
N ILE A 492 0.35 2.17 -35.23
CA ILE A 492 -0.77 2.69 -36.05
C ILE A 492 -2.11 2.29 -35.44
N ALA A 493 -2.28 1.03 -35.02
CA ALA A 493 -3.51 0.56 -34.38
C ALA A 493 -3.82 1.30 -33.07
N VAL A 494 -2.79 1.62 -32.27
CA VAL A 494 -2.96 2.42 -31.04
C VAL A 494 -3.36 3.86 -31.38
N LYS A 495 -2.70 4.47 -32.36
CA LYS A 495 -3.02 5.83 -32.80
C LYS A 495 -4.45 5.94 -33.31
N GLU A 496 -4.91 4.95 -34.08
CA GLU A 496 -6.28 4.89 -34.60
C GLU A 496 -7.30 4.67 -33.47
N ALA A 497 -7.00 3.81 -32.49
CA ALA A 497 -7.84 3.62 -31.31
C ALA A 497 -7.95 4.89 -30.45
N LEU A 498 -6.84 5.61 -30.25
CA LEU A 498 -6.83 6.88 -29.52
C LEU A 498 -7.59 7.98 -30.26
N ALA A 499 -7.45 8.07 -31.58
CA ALA A 499 -8.23 9.01 -32.39
C ALA A 499 -9.73 8.71 -32.34
N ASN A 500 -10.11 7.43 -32.39
CA ASN A 500 -11.49 7.01 -32.21
C ASN A 500 -12.00 7.36 -30.80
N LEU A 501 -11.21 7.11 -29.74
CA LEU A 501 -11.57 7.49 -28.38
C LEU A 501 -11.77 9.01 -28.26
N GLU A 502 -10.84 9.81 -28.78
CA GLU A 502 -10.92 11.26 -28.78
C GLU A 502 -12.22 11.73 -29.46
N SER A 503 -12.55 11.18 -30.63
CA SER A 503 -13.80 11.51 -31.33
C SER A 503 -15.06 11.13 -30.52
N THR A 504 -15.05 10.00 -29.82
CA THR A 504 -16.17 9.61 -28.94
C THR A 504 -16.29 10.54 -27.74
N LEU A 505 -15.17 10.94 -27.14
CA LEU A 505 -15.12 11.82 -25.98
C LEU A 505 -15.55 13.24 -26.37
N GLN A 506 -15.13 13.72 -27.54
CA GLN A 506 -15.64 14.96 -28.12
C GLN A 506 -17.15 14.90 -28.37
N THR A 507 -17.66 13.79 -28.93
CA THR A 507 -19.11 13.60 -29.14
C THR A 507 -19.87 13.63 -27.81
N VAL A 508 -19.34 12.98 -26.77
CA VAL A 508 -19.92 13.00 -25.42
C VAL A 508 -19.87 14.40 -24.82
N ASN A 509 -18.75 15.11 -24.93
CA ASN A 509 -18.61 16.48 -24.42
C ASN A 509 -19.58 17.44 -25.09
N VAL A 510 -19.72 17.36 -26.42
CA VAL A 510 -20.72 18.14 -27.17
C VAL A 510 -22.14 17.76 -26.73
N SER A 511 -22.42 16.48 -26.52
CA SER A 511 -23.73 16.04 -26.01
C SER A 511 -24.02 16.60 -24.61
N LEU A 512 -23.04 16.61 -23.72
CA LEU A 512 -23.15 17.13 -22.36
C LEU A 512 -23.35 18.65 -22.37
N LEU A 513 -22.63 19.36 -23.24
CA LEU A 513 -22.80 20.81 -23.44
C LEU A 513 -24.21 21.14 -23.95
N LYS A 514 -24.76 20.35 -24.87
CA LYS A 514 -26.14 20.51 -25.34
C LYS A 514 -27.16 20.25 -24.23
N ILE A 515 -26.98 19.20 -23.43
CA ILE A 515 -27.83 18.92 -22.24
C ILE A 515 -27.76 20.09 -21.26
N ARG A 516 -26.56 20.61 -21.02
CA ARG A 516 -26.34 21.78 -20.16
C ARG A 516 -27.09 23.01 -20.70
N THR A 517 -27.08 23.27 -22.01
CA THR A 517 -27.85 24.36 -22.62
C THR A 517 -29.35 24.19 -22.38
N ILE A 518 -29.88 22.97 -22.52
CA ILE A 518 -31.30 22.69 -22.27
C ILE A 518 -31.65 22.90 -20.79
N ALA A 519 -30.78 22.47 -19.87
CA ALA A 519 -31.00 22.56 -18.43
C ALA A 519 -30.86 23.99 -17.87
N LEU A 520 -29.92 24.80 -18.37
CA LEU A 520 -29.72 26.20 -17.97
C LEU A 520 -30.58 27.19 -18.76
N SER A 521 -31.56 26.70 -19.53
CA SER A 521 -32.45 27.51 -20.37
C SER A 521 -31.71 28.43 -21.35
N GLY A 522 -30.60 27.97 -21.95
CA GLY A 522 -29.85 28.74 -22.95
C GLY A 522 -30.65 29.00 -24.25
N GLN A 523 -31.67 28.18 -24.52
CA GLN A 523 -32.70 28.43 -25.52
C GLN A 523 -34.08 28.21 -24.86
N PRO A 524 -34.81 29.28 -24.48
CA PRO A 524 -35.99 29.17 -23.63
C PRO A 524 -37.17 28.44 -24.29
N GLU A 525 -37.31 28.54 -25.62
CA GLU A 525 -38.38 27.86 -26.38
C GLU A 525 -38.22 26.34 -26.34
N MET A 526 -37.02 25.84 -26.64
CA MET A 526 -36.73 24.40 -26.63
C MET A 526 -36.76 23.83 -25.20
N SER A 527 -36.21 24.56 -24.22
CA SER A 527 -36.21 24.12 -22.81
C SER A 527 -37.63 23.96 -22.27
N ARG A 528 -38.56 24.87 -22.65
CA ARG A 528 -39.97 24.79 -22.29
C ARG A 528 -40.66 23.56 -22.89
N ASP A 529 -40.45 23.28 -24.17
CA ASP A 529 -40.99 22.10 -24.84
C ASP A 529 -40.48 20.81 -24.19
N PHE A 530 -39.18 20.73 -23.90
CA PHE A 530 -38.59 19.59 -23.19
C PHE A 530 -39.15 19.44 -21.77
N ALA A 531 -39.35 20.54 -21.04
CA ALA A 531 -39.93 20.52 -19.71
C ALA A 531 -41.39 20.03 -19.71
N LEU A 532 -42.18 20.43 -20.71
CA LEU A 532 -43.56 19.94 -20.89
C LEU A 532 -43.60 18.45 -21.23
N VAL A 533 -42.71 17.98 -22.11
CA VAL A 533 -42.56 16.55 -22.41
C VAL A 533 -42.12 15.76 -21.16
N LEU A 534 -41.21 16.31 -20.35
CA LEU A 534 -40.78 15.67 -19.11
C LEU A 534 -41.91 15.59 -18.07
N LEU A 535 -42.69 16.67 -17.92
CA LEU A 535 -43.87 16.71 -17.03
C LEU A 535 -44.94 15.72 -17.45
N SER A 536 -45.28 15.69 -18.75
CA SER A 536 -46.24 14.71 -19.29
C SER A 536 -45.76 13.27 -19.11
N ALA A 537 -44.48 12.99 -19.35
CA ALA A 537 -43.89 11.68 -19.07
C ALA A 537 -43.99 11.31 -17.58
N SER A 538 -43.70 12.27 -16.68
CA SER A 538 -43.80 12.09 -15.23
C SER A 538 -45.23 11.73 -14.79
N ILE A 539 -46.25 12.40 -15.33
CA ILE A 539 -47.67 12.08 -15.06
C ILE A 539 -47.99 10.64 -15.49
N VAL A 540 -47.49 10.20 -16.64
CA VAL A 540 -47.67 8.81 -17.11
C VAL A 540 -46.96 7.81 -16.20
N PHE A 541 -45.74 8.11 -15.73
CA PHE A 541 -45.02 7.27 -14.78
C PHE A 541 -45.72 7.15 -13.41
N CYS A 542 -46.41 8.20 -12.96
CA CYS A 542 -47.20 8.17 -11.72
C CYS A 542 -48.52 7.40 -11.87
N MET A 543 -49.18 7.51 -13.03
CA MET A 543 -50.48 6.85 -13.27
C MET A 543 -50.35 5.37 -13.63
N VAL A 544 -49.29 4.99 -14.37
CA VAL A 544 -49.09 3.62 -14.84
C VAL A 544 -48.07 2.91 -13.94
N PRO A 545 -48.42 1.77 -13.31
CA PRO A 545 -47.46 1.01 -12.53
C PRO A 545 -46.22 0.63 -13.34
N PHE A 546 -45.03 0.83 -12.75
CA PHE A 546 -43.71 0.65 -13.39
C PHE A 546 -43.58 -0.69 -14.14
N ARG A 547 -44.21 -1.76 -13.65
CA ARG A 547 -44.23 -3.09 -14.30
C ARG A 547 -44.73 -3.06 -15.76
N TYR A 548 -45.79 -2.30 -16.04
CA TYR A 548 -46.36 -2.24 -17.39
C TYR A 548 -45.48 -1.38 -18.31
N ILE A 549 -44.83 -0.36 -17.76
CA ILE A 549 -43.90 0.48 -18.50
C ILE A 549 -42.64 -0.31 -18.86
N CYS A 550 -42.09 -1.10 -17.94
CA CYS A 550 -40.99 -2.02 -18.24
C CYS A 550 -41.38 -3.08 -19.27
N ALA A 551 -42.55 -3.68 -19.12
CA ALA A 551 -43.07 -4.67 -20.05
C ALA A 551 -43.21 -4.10 -21.48
N PHE A 552 -43.76 -2.89 -21.60
CA PHE A 552 -43.88 -2.16 -22.86
C PHE A 552 -42.51 -1.79 -23.43
N PHE A 553 -41.58 -1.33 -22.59
CA PHE A 553 -40.24 -0.98 -23.03
C PHE A 553 -39.46 -2.19 -23.58
N ILE A 554 -39.51 -3.34 -22.90
CA ILE A 554 -38.91 -4.58 -23.41
C ILE A 554 -39.56 -4.97 -24.74
N PHE A 555 -40.89 -4.93 -24.83
CA PHE A 555 -41.60 -5.20 -26.09
C PHE A 555 -41.11 -4.30 -27.23
N ASP A 556 -41.02 -3.00 -26.96
CA ASP A 556 -40.60 -2.00 -27.94
C ASP A 556 -39.16 -2.25 -28.40
N GLN A 557 -38.23 -2.54 -27.49
CA GLN A 557 -36.84 -2.78 -27.85
C GLN A 557 -36.63 -3.99 -28.76
N PHE A 558 -37.40 -5.06 -28.52
CA PHE A 558 -37.36 -6.29 -29.33
C PHE A 558 -38.14 -6.18 -30.64
N THR A 559 -39.17 -5.32 -30.72
CA THR A 559 -39.95 -5.13 -31.97
C THR A 559 -39.36 -4.09 -32.92
N ARG A 560 -38.47 -3.21 -32.45
CA ARG A 560 -37.85 -2.13 -33.26
C ARG A 560 -37.14 -2.59 -34.54
N LYS A 561 -36.65 -3.84 -34.59
CA LYS A 561 -35.89 -4.38 -35.73
C LYS A 561 -36.72 -5.26 -36.68
N LEU A 562 -37.97 -5.57 -36.32
CA LEU A 562 -38.88 -6.33 -37.17
C LEU A 562 -39.30 -5.49 -38.38
N ASP A 563 -39.40 -6.11 -39.54
CA ASP A 563 -39.53 -5.38 -40.81
C ASP A 563 -40.77 -4.49 -40.88
N PHE A 564 -41.88 -4.87 -40.22
CA PHE A 564 -43.11 -4.07 -40.17
C PHE A 564 -42.97 -2.73 -39.41
N ARG A 565 -42.12 -2.66 -38.38
CA ARG A 565 -41.94 -1.46 -37.53
C ARG A 565 -40.64 -0.73 -37.78
N LYS A 566 -39.69 -1.35 -38.47
CA LYS A 566 -38.36 -0.83 -38.78
C LYS A 566 -38.41 0.51 -39.50
N GLU A 567 -39.33 0.69 -40.45
CA GLU A 567 -39.49 1.97 -41.17
C GLU A 567 -40.00 3.09 -40.26
N MET A 568 -41.01 2.81 -39.44
CA MET A 568 -41.56 3.76 -38.47
C MET A 568 -40.50 4.19 -37.44
N VAL A 569 -39.73 3.24 -36.92
CA VAL A 569 -38.63 3.50 -35.97
C VAL A 569 -37.50 4.28 -36.61
N LYS A 570 -37.16 4.00 -37.89
CA LYS A 570 -36.17 4.79 -38.63
C LYS A 570 -36.63 6.25 -38.78
N LYS A 571 -37.87 6.48 -39.21
CA LYS A 571 -38.45 7.84 -39.34
C LYS A 571 -38.45 8.58 -38.00
N PHE A 572 -38.82 7.90 -36.92
CA PHE A 572 -38.79 8.48 -35.57
C PHE A 572 -37.37 8.81 -35.09
N ASN A 573 -36.39 7.93 -35.33
CA ASN A 573 -35.00 8.20 -34.98
C ASN A 573 -34.40 9.36 -35.80
N ILE A 574 -34.79 9.50 -37.07
CA ILE A 574 -34.39 10.64 -37.91
C ILE A 574 -34.95 11.93 -37.31
N PHE A 575 -36.25 11.95 -36.98
CA PHE A 575 -36.88 13.09 -36.32
C PHE A 575 -36.19 13.47 -34.99
N LEU A 576 -35.87 12.48 -34.14
CA LEU A 576 -35.14 12.74 -32.90
C LEU A 576 -33.72 13.27 -33.15
N LYS A 577 -33.02 12.75 -34.17
CA LYS A 577 -31.70 13.25 -34.55
C LYS A 577 -31.76 14.67 -35.08
N GLU A 578 -32.77 15.02 -35.88
CA GLU A 578 -32.99 16.36 -36.39
C GLU A 578 -33.29 17.33 -35.23
N LYS A 579 -34.18 16.94 -34.31
CA LYS A 579 -34.47 17.71 -33.09
C LYS A 579 -33.27 17.83 -32.14
N TRP A 580 -32.38 16.83 -32.10
CA TRP A 580 -31.13 16.90 -31.33
C TRP A 580 -30.06 17.76 -32.00
N ALA A 581 -30.04 17.77 -33.33
CA ALA A 581 -29.13 18.60 -34.12
C ALA A 581 -29.47 20.10 -33.98
N SER A 582 -30.76 20.44 -33.88
CA SER A 582 -31.21 21.83 -33.71
C SER A 582 -30.82 22.48 -32.37
N VAL A 583 -30.42 21.70 -31.37
CA VAL A 583 -29.93 22.23 -30.07
C VAL A 583 -28.51 22.74 -30.24
N GLN A 584 -28.30 24.04 -30.02
CA GLN A 584 -26.98 24.67 -30.05
C GLN A 584 -26.19 24.35 -28.77
N ALA A 585 -24.90 24.01 -28.92
CA ALA A 585 -24.01 23.79 -27.79
C ALA A 585 -23.61 25.13 -27.17
N SER A 586 -23.60 25.23 -25.84
CA SER A 586 -23.13 26.42 -25.13
C SER A 586 -21.70 26.76 -25.57
N PRO A 587 -21.40 28.04 -25.90
CA PRO A 587 -20.05 28.43 -26.29
C PRO A 587 -19.10 28.18 -25.11
N VAL A 588 -17.98 27.51 -25.39
CA VAL A 588 -16.94 27.22 -24.41
C VAL A 588 -15.83 28.24 -24.62
N VAL A 589 -15.70 29.19 -23.70
CA VAL A 589 -14.57 30.11 -23.67
C VAL A 589 -13.47 29.44 -22.85
N VAL A 590 -12.37 29.09 -23.53
CA VAL A 590 -11.17 28.56 -22.85
C VAL A 590 -10.43 29.76 -22.28
N LEU A 591 -10.57 29.98 -20.98
CA LEU A 591 -9.79 31.01 -20.30
C LEU A 591 -8.31 30.60 -20.27
N PRO A 592 -7.37 31.53 -20.53
CA PRO A 592 -5.96 31.25 -20.40
C PRO A 592 -5.66 30.79 -18.97
N TYR A 593 -4.78 29.79 -18.84
CA TYR A 593 -4.35 29.27 -17.55
C TYR A 593 -3.66 30.39 -16.76
N VAL A 594 -4.33 30.91 -15.73
CA VAL A 594 -3.72 31.80 -14.76
C VAL A 594 -2.99 30.91 -13.76
N ALA A 595 -1.66 30.89 -13.85
CA ALA A 595 -0.85 30.38 -12.75
C ALA A 595 -1.17 31.24 -11.53
N ASN A 596 -1.67 30.62 -10.45
CA ASN A 596 -1.83 31.29 -9.17
C ASN A 596 -0.44 31.53 -8.56
N ASP A 597 0.29 32.49 -9.11
CA ASP A 597 1.34 33.17 -8.38
C ASP A 597 0.70 34.35 -7.64
N SER A 598 0.86 34.28 -6.33
CA SER A 598 0.58 35.34 -5.36
C SER A 598 1.03 36.72 -5.86
N ASP A 599 0.08 37.64 -6.08
CA ASP A 599 0.10 38.98 -5.50
C ASP A 599 -1.13 39.80 -5.91
N GLY A 600 -1.92 40.21 -4.90
CA GLY A 600 -3.17 40.96 -5.02
C GLY A 600 -2.98 42.44 -5.37
N LYS A 601 -2.44 42.76 -6.55
CA LYS A 601 -2.27 44.16 -6.97
C LYS A 601 -2.67 44.51 -8.40
N LEU A 602 -3.39 43.63 -9.11
CA LEU A 602 -3.79 43.85 -10.50
C LEU A 602 -5.32 43.93 -10.72
N VAL A 603 -6.06 44.48 -9.75
CA VAL A 603 -7.52 44.73 -9.91
C VAL A 603 -7.84 46.22 -10.10
N ALA A 604 -6.89 47.14 -9.84
CA ALA A 604 -7.15 48.58 -9.94
C ALA A 604 -6.85 49.20 -11.31
N LEU A 605 -6.03 48.55 -12.17
CA LEU A 605 -5.60 49.15 -13.44
C LEU A 605 -6.47 48.75 -14.65
N THR A 606 -7.35 47.77 -14.50
CA THR A 606 -8.25 47.30 -15.57
C THR A 606 -9.63 47.95 -15.54
N GLU A 607 -10.00 48.65 -14.46
CA GLU A 607 -11.27 49.39 -14.39
C GLU A 607 -11.18 50.81 -14.96
N GLU A 608 -10.00 51.44 -14.97
CA GLU A 608 -9.82 52.78 -15.57
C GLU A 608 -9.81 52.73 -17.11
N THR A 609 -9.18 51.71 -17.71
CA THR A 609 -9.10 51.58 -19.18
C THR A 609 -10.45 51.26 -19.83
N ASN A 610 -11.33 50.54 -19.14
CA ASN A 610 -12.68 50.23 -19.66
C ASN A 610 -13.63 51.44 -19.65
N LYS A 611 -13.44 52.41 -18.76
CA LYS A 611 -14.30 53.63 -18.73
C LYS A 611 -13.99 54.60 -19.87
N ASP A 612 -12.73 54.66 -20.30
CA ASP A 612 -12.32 55.52 -21.39
C ASP A 612 -12.77 54.97 -22.76
N GLU A 613 -12.80 53.64 -22.93
CA GLU A 613 -13.33 53.03 -24.16
C GLU A 613 -14.87 53.18 -24.30
N ILE A 614 -15.62 53.08 -23.20
CA ILE A 614 -17.09 53.24 -23.22
C ILE A 614 -17.48 54.68 -23.57
N ASN A 615 -16.76 55.69 -23.04
CA ASN A 615 -16.98 57.10 -23.37
C ASN A 615 -16.65 57.44 -24.83
N LEU A 616 -15.70 56.75 -25.44
CA LEU A 616 -15.29 56.98 -26.83
C LEU A 616 -16.31 56.41 -27.83
N VAL A 617 -16.93 55.27 -27.49
CA VAL A 617 -18.02 54.66 -28.28
C VAL A 617 -19.29 55.52 -28.25
N GLU A 618 -19.66 56.09 -27.09
CA GLU A 618 -20.83 56.97 -26.97
C GLU A 618 -20.66 58.29 -27.76
N LYS A 619 -19.43 58.85 -27.79
CA LYS A 619 -19.13 60.06 -28.57
C LYS A 619 -19.21 59.82 -30.08
N ILE A 620 -18.81 58.64 -30.55
CA ILE A 620 -18.91 58.26 -31.98
C ILE A 620 -20.37 58.01 -32.38
N GLN A 621 -21.21 57.52 -31.47
CA GLN A 621 -22.63 57.29 -31.75
C GLN A 621 -23.44 58.59 -31.86
N ASN A 622 -23.14 59.61 -31.03
CA ASN A 622 -23.83 60.90 -31.05
C ASN A 622 -23.45 61.81 -32.23
N VAL A 623 -22.23 61.68 -32.79
CA VAL A 623 -21.84 62.42 -34.01
C VAL A 623 -22.49 61.81 -35.26
N LYS A 624 -22.85 60.53 -35.23
CA LYS A 624 -23.48 59.82 -36.36
C LYS A 624 -24.98 60.12 -36.50
N SER A 625 -25.64 60.60 -35.45
CA SER A 625 -27.06 61.02 -35.46
C SER A 625 -27.28 62.48 -35.88
N SER A 626 -26.25 63.33 -35.86
CA SER A 626 -26.36 64.76 -36.24
C SER A 626 -25.99 65.07 -37.69
N LEU A 627 -25.58 64.06 -38.47
CA LEU A 627 -25.26 64.19 -39.90
C LEU A 627 -26.07 63.17 -40.70
N LYS A 628 -27.34 63.48 -40.94
CA LYS A 628 -28.06 63.03 -42.14
C LYS A 628 -29.06 64.13 -42.55
N PRO A 629 -28.97 64.67 -43.78
CA PRO A 629 -29.95 65.60 -44.33
C PRO A 629 -31.29 64.92 -44.62
#